data_AF-A0AAV5CTK8-F1
#
_entry.id   AF-A0AAV5CTK8-F1
#
_cell.length_a   1.000
_cell.length_b   1.000
_cell.length_c   1.000
_cell.angle_alpha   90.00
_cell.angle_beta   90.00
_cell.angle_gamma   90.00
#
_symmetry.space_group_name_H-M   'P 1'
#
loop_
_entity.id
_entity.type
_entity.pdbx_description
1 polymer ?
#
loop_
_entity_poly.entity_id
_entity_poly.type
_entity_poly.pdbx_seq_one_letter_code
_entity_poly.pdbx_strand_id
1 'polypeptide(L)'
;MASNTSLRSASTIVAARSYHELKIQGYSKTFNTHGSDHPSFKSHPFRAGGRTWQISYLPKGSLSSDTTDYISFFLILVDIVDEDVMVQTTFSLLDQGHKPVDDYTWTTKIHNFSSTNRCNGYERFIKREDLEQSSYLKDDCFTVRVNVHIVKQGTSIVVPPSDMHQHFGDLLLSKVGTDVEFQVNGEIFAAHRLVLGARSSVFRAELYGPMKEGTAKKHGTSG
;
A
#
# COMPACT_ATOMS: atom_id res chain seq x y z
N MET A 1 -50.30 -11.05 6.19
CA MET A 1 -49.67 -9.72 6.19
C MET A 1 -48.21 -9.89 6.58
N ALA A 2 -47.27 -9.68 5.67
CA ALA A 2 -45.84 -9.78 5.97
C ALA A 2 -45.24 -8.36 5.92
N SER A 3 -44.74 -7.90 7.06
CA SER A 3 -44.08 -6.60 7.22
C SER A 3 -42.67 -6.68 6.66
N ASN A 4 -42.40 -5.92 5.60
CA ASN A 4 -41.09 -5.82 4.97
C ASN A 4 -40.26 -4.77 5.71
N THR A 5 -39.38 -5.19 6.61
CA THR A 5 -38.43 -4.28 7.29
C THR A 5 -37.29 -3.96 6.34
N SER A 6 -37.32 -2.73 5.80
CA SER A 6 -36.22 -2.15 5.04
C SER A 6 -35.00 -1.94 5.94
N LEU A 7 -33.94 -2.71 5.72
CA LEU A 7 -32.62 -2.47 6.30
C LEU A 7 -32.01 -1.23 5.61
N ARG A 8 -32.12 -0.07 6.26
CA ARG A 8 -31.38 1.13 5.87
C ARG A 8 -29.92 0.95 6.25
N SER A 9 -29.08 0.70 5.26
CA SER A 9 -27.63 0.84 5.41
C SER A 9 -27.28 2.33 5.41
N ALA A 10 -26.68 2.81 6.48
CA ALA A 10 -26.13 4.16 6.56
C ALA A 10 -24.61 4.06 6.42
N SER A 11 -24.04 4.65 5.36
CA SER A 11 -22.60 4.80 5.20
C SER A 11 -22.18 6.18 5.72
N THR A 12 -21.35 6.21 6.77
CA THR A 12 -20.71 7.44 7.22
C THR A 12 -19.40 7.61 6.45
N ILE A 13 -19.29 8.69 5.67
CA ILE A 13 -18.01 9.12 5.13
C ILE A 13 -17.26 9.80 6.29
N VAL A 14 -16.44 9.04 7.00
CA VAL A 14 -15.43 9.62 7.89
C VAL A 14 -14.35 10.19 6.98
N ALA A 15 -14.19 11.52 6.97
CA ALA A 15 -13.06 12.15 6.30
C ALA A 15 -11.77 11.56 6.88
N ALA A 16 -11.12 10.68 6.12
CA ALA A 16 -9.85 10.11 6.52
C ALA A 16 -8.83 11.24 6.66
N ARG A 17 -8.05 11.23 7.74
CA ARG A 17 -6.96 12.19 7.93
C ARG A 17 -6.03 12.12 6.72
N SER A 18 -5.96 13.19 5.94
CA SER A 18 -5.17 13.27 4.70
C SER A 18 -3.71 13.71 4.94
N TYR A 19 -3.26 13.72 6.20
CA TYR A 19 -1.99 14.29 6.61
C TYR A 19 -1.27 13.47 7.66
N HIS A 20 0.04 13.65 7.74
CA HIS A 20 0.92 13.12 8.78
C HIS A 20 1.41 14.25 9.68
N GLU A 21 1.39 14.08 11.00
CA GLU A 21 1.96 15.03 11.94
C GLU A 21 3.25 14.46 12.53
N LEU A 22 4.36 15.14 12.27
CA LEU A 22 5.66 14.83 12.84
C LEU A 22 5.89 15.73 14.05
N LYS A 23 5.86 15.15 15.25
CA LYS A 23 6.26 15.84 16.49
C LYS A 23 7.75 15.67 16.71
N ILE A 24 8.47 16.78 16.80
CA ILE A 24 9.87 16.82 17.19
C ILE A 24 9.91 17.03 18.70
N GLN A 25 10.57 16.13 19.42
CA GLN A 25 10.75 16.23 20.86
C GLN A 25 12.23 16.32 21.19
N GLY A 26 12.59 17.20 22.12
CA GLY A 26 13.99 17.41 22.45
C GLY A 26 14.73 18.23 21.38
N TYR A 27 14.07 19.23 20.79
CA TYR A 27 14.60 20.06 19.70
C TYR A 27 16.05 20.52 19.97
N SER A 28 16.31 21.04 21.16
CA SER A 28 17.63 21.49 21.61
C SER A 28 18.74 20.42 21.51
N LYS A 29 18.39 19.14 21.62
CA LYS A 29 19.34 18.02 21.55
C LYS A 29 19.69 17.65 20.12
N THR A 30 18.87 18.04 19.15
CA THR A 30 19.02 17.66 17.74
C THR A 30 20.25 18.31 17.10
N PHE A 31 20.81 19.37 17.69
CA PHE A 31 21.95 20.11 17.14
C PHE A 31 23.31 19.45 17.29
N ASN A 32 23.53 18.72 18.38
CA ASN A 32 24.86 18.20 18.75
C ASN A 32 24.92 16.68 18.66
N THR A 33 24.02 16.09 17.89
CA THR A 33 23.93 14.64 17.75
C THR A 33 25.08 14.13 16.88
N HIS A 34 25.85 13.17 17.40
CA HIS A 34 26.95 12.48 16.70
C HIS A 34 28.12 13.36 16.21
N GLY A 35 28.27 14.58 16.71
CA GLY A 35 29.37 15.47 16.29
C GLY A 35 29.29 15.87 14.81
N SER A 36 28.12 15.77 14.20
CA SER A 36 27.90 16.17 12.80
C SER A 36 27.63 17.67 12.70
N ASP A 37 28.24 18.32 11.72
CA ASP A 37 27.95 19.72 11.38
C ASP A 37 26.54 19.89 10.79
N HIS A 38 26.02 18.86 10.13
CA HIS A 38 24.69 18.82 9.49
C HIS A 38 23.91 17.57 9.92
N PRO A 39 23.45 17.49 11.18
CA PRO A 39 22.68 16.35 11.64
C PRO A 39 21.37 16.24 10.85
N SER A 40 20.94 15.00 10.58
CA SER A 40 19.68 14.72 9.90
C SER A 40 18.96 13.56 10.57
N PHE A 41 17.64 13.65 10.64
CA PHE A 41 16.78 12.67 11.28
C PHE A 41 15.65 12.27 10.34
N LYS A 42 15.30 10.99 10.32
CA LYS A 42 14.20 10.48 9.51
C LYS A 42 13.04 10.06 10.41
N SER A 43 11.82 10.39 10.00
CA SER A 43 10.61 9.87 10.65
C SER A 43 10.47 8.36 10.43
N HIS A 44 9.59 7.74 11.19
CA HIS A 44 9.07 6.43 10.82
C HIS A 44 8.35 6.52 9.45
N PRO A 45 8.40 5.45 8.63
CA PRO A 45 7.63 5.41 7.40
C PRO A 45 6.13 5.54 7.66
N PHE A 46 5.42 6.24 6.78
CA PHE A 46 3.97 6.34 6.81
C PHE A 46 3.38 6.18 5.40
N ARG A 47 2.12 5.74 5.31
CA ARG A 47 1.43 5.54 4.03
C ARG A 47 0.57 6.74 3.67
N ALA A 48 0.67 7.21 2.43
CA ALA A 48 -0.21 8.23 1.86
C ALA A 48 -0.31 8.03 0.33
N GLY A 49 -1.53 8.11 -0.20
CA GLY A 49 -1.79 7.93 -1.64
C GLY A 49 -1.26 6.61 -2.21
N GLY A 50 -1.38 5.52 -1.45
CA GLY A 50 -0.92 4.19 -1.87
C GLY A 50 0.62 3.99 -1.86
N ARG A 51 1.40 5.01 -1.49
CA ARG A 51 2.87 4.94 -1.38
C ARG A 51 3.35 5.04 0.05
N THR A 52 4.58 4.59 0.28
CA THR A 52 5.29 4.72 1.56
C THR A 52 6.27 5.89 1.52
N TRP A 53 6.17 6.75 2.52
CA TRP A 53 6.94 7.99 2.63
C TRP A 53 7.66 8.09 3.97
N GLN A 54 8.72 8.87 4.02
CA GLN A 54 9.39 9.33 5.24
C GLN A 54 9.61 10.84 5.18
N ILE A 55 9.72 11.48 6.33
CA ILE A 55 10.12 12.88 6.43
C ILE A 55 11.57 12.94 6.92
N SER A 56 12.40 13.73 6.24
CA SER A 56 13.73 14.11 6.70
C SER A 56 13.66 15.47 7.39
N TYR A 57 14.18 15.56 8.60
CA TYR A 57 14.30 16.76 9.41
C TYR A 57 15.78 17.11 9.59
N LEU A 58 16.15 18.35 9.26
CA LEU A 58 17.51 18.85 9.41
C LEU A 58 17.47 20.14 10.24
N PRO A 59 17.88 20.12 11.52
CA PRO A 59 17.86 21.29 12.39
C PRO A 59 18.88 22.36 12.00
N LYS A 60 19.92 22.01 11.22
CA LYS A 60 21.01 22.92 10.82
C LYS A 60 21.03 23.22 9.32
N GLY A 61 19.86 23.20 8.69
CA GLY A 61 19.76 23.44 7.25
C GLY A 61 20.14 22.23 6.41
N SER A 62 20.11 22.40 5.09
CA SER A 62 20.62 21.41 4.15
C SER A 62 22.16 21.48 4.09
N LEU A 63 22.77 20.79 3.11
CA LEU A 63 24.21 20.84 2.90
C LEU A 63 24.68 22.18 2.30
N SER A 64 23.76 23.08 1.94
CA SER A 64 24.11 24.40 1.40
C SER A 64 24.49 25.37 2.53
N SER A 65 25.56 26.13 2.34
CA SER A 65 26.07 27.05 3.37
C SER A 65 25.10 28.19 3.71
N ASP A 66 24.22 28.54 2.77
CA ASP A 66 23.23 29.62 2.86
C ASP A 66 21.91 29.20 3.54
N THR A 67 21.84 27.98 4.09
CA THR A 67 20.66 27.46 4.82
C THR A 67 20.98 27.12 6.28
N THR A 68 22.21 27.38 6.74
CA THR A 68 22.71 26.96 8.07
C THR A 68 21.95 27.56 9.25
N ASP A 69 21.22 28.66 9.06
CA ASP A 69 20.33 29.32 10.03
C ASP A 69 18.88 28.84 9.97
N TYR A 70 18.53 28.00 8.99
CA TYR A 70 17.19 27.45 8.81
C TYR A 70 17.06 26.03 9.33
N ILE A 71 15.82 25.66 9.63
CA ILE A 71 15.39 24.28 9.73
C ILE A 71 14.86 23.85 8.36
N SER A 72 15.21 22.65 7.93
CA SER A 72 14.76 22.09 6.65
C SER A 72 13.92 20.83 6.85
N PHE A 73 12.94 20.65 5.97
CA PHE A 73 12.10 19.45 5.91
C PHE A 73 11.99 18.94 4.49
N PHE A 74 12.10 17.62 4.32
CA PHE A 74 11.92 16.96 3.04
C PHE A 74 11.03 15.74 3.14
N LEU A 75 10.25 15.49 2.10
CA LEU A 75 9.54 14.23 1.89
C LEU A 75 10.43 13.30 1.08
N ILE A 76 10.55 12.05 1.53
CA ILE A 76 11.33 10.99 0.90
C ILE A 76 10.37 9.87 0.48
N LEU A 77 10.40 9.49 -0.80
CA LEU A 77 9.74 8.26 -1.27
C LEU A 77 10.55 7.05 -0.79
N VAL A 78 9.92 6.12 -0.08
CA VAL A 78 10.55 4.87 0.40
C VAL A 78 10.37 3.73 -0.59
N ASP A 79 9.23 3.67 -1.27
CA ASP A 79 8.98 2.63 -2.27
C ASP A 79 9.97 2.74 -3.44
N ILE A 80 10.43 1.61 -3.97
CA ILE A 80 11.14 1.57 -5.25
C ILE A 80 10.05 1.52 -6.33
N VAL A 81 10.06 2.49 -7.23
CA VAL A 81 9.05 2.63 -8.28
C VAL A 81 9.76 2.71 -9.63
N ASP A 82 9.21 2.01 -10.62
CA ASP A 82 9.61 2.12 -12.02
C ASP A 82 8.86 3.24 -12.75
N GLU A 83 7.76 3.70 -12.15
CA GLU A 83 6.86 4.71 -12.69
C GLU A 83 7.05 6.06 -11.98
N ASP A 84 6.81 7.13 -12.73
CA ASP A 84 6.77 8.50 -12.20
C ASP A 84 5.60 8.70 -11.21
N VAL A 85 5.88 9.35 -10.08
CA VAL A 85 4.87 9.72 -9.08
C VAL A 85 4.89 11.24 -8.91
N MET A 86 3.91 11.91 -9.50
CA MET A 86 3.79 13.38 -9.45
C MET A 86 3.10 13.80 -8.16
N VAL A 87 3.84 14.47 -7.28
CA VAL A 87 3.38 14.82 -5.94
C VAL A 87 3.57 16.30 -5.64
N GLN A 88 2.55 16.92 -5.06
CA GLN A 88 2.63 18.21 -4.42
C GLN A 88 2.59 18.00 -2.90
N THR A 89 3.51 18.61 -2.16
CA THR A 89 3.60 18.43 -0.72
C THR A 89 3.39 19.76 0.00
N THR A 90 2.60 19.77 1.06
CA THR A 90 2.47 20.94 1.93
C THR A 90 3.00 20.64 3.32
N PHE A 91 3.94 21.45 3.79
CA PHE A 91 4.48 21.42 5.15
C PHE A 91 3.92 22.61 5.92
N SER A 92 3.40 22.37 7.12
CA SER A 92 2.84 23.42 7.98
C SER A 92 3.35 23.26 9.40
N LEU A 93 3.91 24.34 9.97
CA LEU A 93 4.11 24.40 11.42
C LEU A 93 2.74 24.43 12.09
N LEU A 94 2.60 23.73 13.23
CA LEU A 94 1.36 23.75 14.00
C LEU A 94 1.49 24.63 15.23
N ASP A 95 0.41 25.34 15.54
CA ASP A 95 0.21 26.01 16.82
C ASP A 95 -0.11 24.99 17.94
N GLN A 96 -0.25 25.50 19.17
CA GLN A 96 -0.60 24.68 20.34
C GLN A 96 -2.01 24.07 20.26
N GLY A 97 -2.87 24.59 19.38
CA GLY A 97 -4.19 24.05 19.07
C GLY A 97 -4.18 23.05 17.90
N HIS A 98 -3.01 22.62 17.42
CA HIS A 98 -2.83 21.75 16.26
C HIS A 98 -3.42 22.33 14.96
N LYS A 99 -3.44 23.65 14.82
CA LYS A 99 -3.82 24.34 13.59
C LYS A 99 -2.57 24.79 12.83
N PRO A 100 -2.57 24.71 11.49
CA PRO A 100 -1.50 25.27 10.67
C PRO A 100 -1.28 26.76 10.97
N VAL A 101 -0.03 27.16 11.07
CA VAL A 101 0.40 28.56 11.10
C VAL A 101 0.62 29.01 9.67
N ASP A 102 -0.15 29.99 9.20
CA ASP A 102 -0.15 30.43 7.80
C ASP A 102 1.23 30.93 7.34
N ASP A 103 1.91 31.74 8.16
CA ASP A 103 3.25 32.29 7.86
C ASP A 103 4.33 31.20 7.72
N TYR A 104 4.10 30.01 8.27
CA TYR A 104 5.01 28.86 8.23
C TYR A 104 4.35 27.65 7.59
N THR A 105 3.55 27.91 6.54
CA THR A 105 2.96 26.91 5.66
C THR A 105 3.49 27.07 4.25
N TRP A 106 4.09 25.99 3.73
CA TRP A 106 4.77 25.99 2.44
C TRP A 106 4.31 24.81 1.58
N THR A 107 3.85 25.10 0.37
CA THR A 107 3.39 24.11 -0.60
C THR A 107 4.34 24.03 -1.79
N THR A 108 4.97 22.87 -1.98
CA THR A 108 5.96 22.67 -3.05
C THR A 108 5.33 22.86 -4.43
N LYS A 109 6.16 23.09 -5.44
CA LYS A 109 5.75 22.78 -6.82
C LYS A 109 5.49 21.27 -6.93
N ILE A 110 4.75 20.88 -7.96
CA ILE A 110 4.59 19.46 -8.29
C ILE A 110 5.97 18.90 -8.61
N HIS A 111 6.35 17.83 -7.92
CA HIS A 111 7.62 17.15 -8.06
C HIS A 111 7.41 15.74 -8.57
N ASN A 112 8.26 15.32 -9.50
CA ASN A 112 8.29 13.93 -9.95
C ASN A 112 9.20 13.11 -9.03
N PHE A 113 8.59 12.25 -8.20
CA PHE A 113 9.32 11.25 -7.44
C PHE A 113 9.56 10.01 -8.30
N SER A 114 10.83 9.64 -8.46
CA SER A 114 11.28 8.49 -9.25
C SER A 114 12.38 7.72 -8.52
N SER A 115 12.87 6.62 -9.09
CA SER A 115 14.00 5.85 -8.53
C SER A 115 15.28 6.68 -8.34
N THR A 116 15.50 7.71 -9.17
CA THR A 116 16.69 8.57 -9.13
C THR A 116 16.45 9.92 -8.45
N ASN A 117 15.19 10.34 -8.29
CA ASN A 117 14.83 11.61 -7.67
C ASN A 117 13.78 11.39 -6.56
N ARG A 118 14.24 10.98 -5.39
CA ARG A 118 13.39 10.44 -4.32
C ARG A 118 13.04 11.42 -3.21
N CYS A 119 13.52 12.66 -3.30
CA CYS A 119 13.47 13.63 -2.21
C CYS A 119 13.02 15.00 -2.72
N ASN A 120 12.08 15.64 -2.03
CA ASN A 120 11.68 17.03 -2.31
C ASN A 120 11.14 17.70 -1.04
N GLY A 121 11.33 19.02 -0.91
CA GLY A 121 10.92 19.74 0.28
C GLY A 121 11.39 21.18 0.31
N TYR A 122 11.63 21.69 1.52
CA TYR A 122 12.04 23.05 1.78
C TYR A 122 13.33 23.09 2.58
N GLU A 123 14.36 23.66 1.95
CA GLU A 123 15.63 23.97 2.61
C GLU A 123 15.48 25.10 3.64
N ARG A 124 14.62 26.08 3.35
CA ARG A 124 14.35 27.26 4.18
C ARG A 124 12.92 27.24 4.71
N PHE A 125 12.57 26.24 5.51
CA PHE A 125 11.20 26.11 6.03
C PHE A 125 10.89 27.17 7.10
N ILE A 126 11.77 27.33 8.09
CA ILE A 126 11.68 28.37 9.12
C ILE A 126 13.10 28.71 9.59
N LYS A 127 13.39 29.97 9.88
CA LYS A 127 14.63 30.31 10.57
C LYS A 127 14.60 29.74 11.98
N ARG A 128 15.73 29.23 12.46
CA ARG A 128 15.81 28.72 13.83
C ARG A 128 15.43 29.76 14.87
N GLU A 129 15.96 30.98 14.71
CA GLU A 129 15.68 32.09 15.62
C GLU A 129 14.18 32.39 15.70
N ASP A 130 13.48 32.41 14.55
CA ASP A 130 12.03 32.63 14.51
C ASP A 130 11.28 31.54 15.28
N LEU A 131 11.66 30.26 15.12
CA LEU A 131 11.06 29.16 15.88
C LEU A 131 11.32 29.31 17.38
N GLU A 132 12.57 29.61 17.76
CA GLU A 132 13.02 29.72 19.14
C GLU A 132 12.40 30.91 19.88
N GLN A 133 12.09 31.99 19.18
CA GLN A 133 11.39 33.16 19.72
C GLN A 133 9.86 33.02 19.68
N SER A 134 9.33 32.03 18.95
CA SER A 134 7.90 31.80 18.82
C SER A 134 7.28 31.07 20.02
N SER A 135 5.95 31.14 20.11
CA SER A 135 5.18 30.31 21.06
C SER A 135 4.92 28.87 20.55
N TYR A 136 5.42 28.52 19.37
CA TYR A 136 5.21 27.21 18.73
C TYR A 136 6.18 26.15 19.27
N LEU A 137 7.37 26.57 19.68
CA LEU A 137 8.31 25.72 20.43
C LEU A 137 7.93 25.75 21.91
N LYS A 138 7.38 24.65 22.42
CA LYS A 138 6.96 24.52 23.82
C LYS A 138 7.48 23.23 24.42
N ASP A 139 8.03 23.32 25.62
CA ASP A 139 8.63 22.18 26.34
C ASP A 139 9.66 21.42 25.47
N ASP A 140 10.50 22.18 24.75
CA ASP A 140 11.50 21.68 23.80
C ASP A 140 10.90 20.80 22.67
N CYS A 141 9.64 21.05 22.32
CA CYS A 141 8.89 20.33 21.30
C CYS A 141 8.17 21.27 20.33
N PHE A 142 8.06 20.85 19.08
CA PHE A 142 7.19 21.48 18.08
C PHE A 142 6.66 20.42 17.11
N THR A 143 5.64 20.75 16.33
CA THR A 143 4.98 19.79 15.42
C THR A 143 4.87 20.37 14.02
N VAL A 144 5.18 19.55 13.02
CA VAL A 144 4.97 19.87 11.60
C VAL A 144 3.96 18.90 11.01
N ARG A 145 2.94 19.43 10.35
CA ARG A 145 1.99 18.67 9.54
C ARG A 145 2.47 18.60 8.11
N VAL A 146 2.37 17.43 7.51
CA VAL A 146 2.71 17.15 6.12
C VAL A 146 1.50 16.58 5.39
N ASN A 147 1.05 17.28 4.36
CA ASN A 147 0.02 16.81 3.43
C ASN A 147 0.70 16.35 2.13
N VAL A 148 0.45 15.11 1.74
CA VAL A 148 0.98 14.53 0.49
C VAL A 148 -0.15 14.43 -0.52
N HIS A 149 -0.13 15.28 -1.54
CA HIS A 149 -1.13 15.30 -2.60
C HIS A 149 -0.56 14.67 -3.87
N ILE A 150 -1.03 13.47 -4.22
CA ILE A 150 -0.63 12.79 -5.45
C ILE A 150 -1.49 13.30 -6.60
N VAL A 151 -0.86 13.97 -7.56
CA VAL A 151 -1.52 14.55 -8.74
C VAL A 151 -1.66 13.51 -9.85
N LYS A 152 -0.64 12.66 -10.02
CA LYS A 152 -0.66 11.54 -10.96
C LYS A 152 0.18 10.40 -10.40
N GLN A 153 -0.41 9.22 -10.37
CA GLN A 153 0.30 7.98 -10.13
C GLN A 153 0.33 7.22 -11.46
N GLY A 154 1.51 6.76 -11.91
CA GLY A 154 1.55 5.73 -12.96
C GLY A 154 0.55 4.62 -12.61
N THR A 155 -0.20 4.14 -13.61
CA THR A 155 -1.42 3.35 -13.41
C THR A 155 -1.15 2.15 -12.49
N SER A 156 -1.51 2.27 -11.21
CA SER A 156 -1.69 1.11 -10.36
C SER A 156 -3.00 0.48 -10.81
N ILE A 157 -2.91 -0.44 -11.77
CA ILE A 157 -4.05 -1.26 -12.15
C ILE A 157 -4.43 -2.05 -10.90
N VAL A 158 -5.59 -1.73 -10.33
CA VAL A 158 -6.18 -2.54 -9.28
C VAL A 158 -6.56 -3.86 -9.93
N VAL A 159 -5.72 -4.86 -9.78
CA VAL A 159 -6.02 -6.21 -10.24
C VAL A 159 -7.10 -6.76 -9.32
N PRO A 160 -8.32 -7.06 -9.82
CA PRO A 160 -9.34 -7.66 -8.98
C PRO A 160 -8.84 -9.02 -8.46
N PRO A 161 -9.25 -9.43 -7.25
CA PRO A 161 -8.98 -10.78 -6.77
C PRO A 161 -9.45 -11.82 -7.80
N SER A 162 -8.69 -12.91 -7.96
CA SER A 162 -9.07 -13.95 -8.92
C SER A 162 -10.38 -14.63 -8.52
N ASP A 163 -11.35 -14.61 -9.42
CA ASP A 163 -12.64 -15.29 -9.34
C ASP A 163 -12.64 -16.66 -10.05
N MET A 164 -11.46 -17.14 -10.47
CA MET A 164 -11.31 -18.38 -11.22
C MET A 164 -11.96 -19.60 -10.52
N HIS A 165 -11.99 -19.61 -9.19
CA HIS A 165 -12.66 -20.66 -8.41
C HIS A 165 -14.18 -20.69 -8.62
N GLN A 166 -14.82 -19.53 -8.82
CA GLN A 166 -16.24 -19.43 -9.14
C GLN A 166 -16.50 -19.94 -10.54
N HIS A 167 -15.67 -19.57 -11.52
CA HIS A 167 -15.78 -20.07 -12.89
C HIS A 167 -15.67 -21.60 -12.99
N PHE A 168 -14.78 -22.23 -12.23
CA PHE A 168 -14.73 -23.70 -12.16
C PHE A 168 -15.93 -24.31 -11.43
N GLY A 169 -16.47 -23.63 -10.42
CA GLY A 169 -17.72 -24.02 -9.77
C GLY A 169 -18.91 -23.98 -10.73
N ASP A 170 -19.05 -22.90 -11.49
CA ASP A 170 -20.10 -22.73 -12.50
C ASP A 170 -19.96 -23.76 -13.63
N LEU A 171 -18.74 -24.08 -14.04
CA LEU A 171 -18.48 -25.13 -15.02
C LEU A 171 -18.96 -26.51 -14.52
N LEU A 172 -18.70 -26.84 -13.25
CA LEU A 172 -19.19 -28.07 -12.64
C LEU A 172 -20.72 -28.10 -12.53
N LEU A 173 -21.34 -26.99 -12.08
CA LEU A 173 -22.78 -26.88 -11.89
C LEU A 173 -23.56 -26.90 -13.22
N SER A 174 -23.04 -26.24 -14.24
CA SER A 174 -23.67 -26.17 -15.58
C SER A 174 -23.59 -27.48 -16.36
N LYS A 175 -22.69 -28.40 -15.96
CA LYS A 175 -22.42 -29.68 -16.63
C LYS A 175 -21.99 -29.56 -18.10
N VAL A 176 -21.64 -28.36 -18.55
CA VAL A 176 -21.18 -28.14 -19.94
C VAL A 176 -19.84 -28.83 -20.13
N GLY A 177 -19.75 -29.70 -21.15
CA GLY A 177 -18.49 -30.36 -21.54
C GLY A 177 -17.98 -31.42 -20.57
N THR A 178 -18.82 -31.95 -19.68
CA THR A 178 -18.45 -33.11 -18.84
C THR A 178 -18.18 -34.34 -19.71
N ASP A 179 -17.11 -35.06 -19.41
CA ASP A 179 -16.58 -36.18 -20.20
C ASP A 179 -16.27 -37.43 -19.36
N VAL A 180 -16.67 -37.42 -18.08
CA VAL A 180 -16.59 -38.55 -17.15
C VAL A 180 -17.70 -38.49 -16.12
N GLU A 181 -18.12 -39.65 -15.62
CA GLU A 181 -19.11 -39.80 -14.56
C GLU A 181 -18.56 -40.69 -13.45
N PHE A 182 -18.85 -40.33 -12.19
CA PHE A 182 -18.50 -41.12 -11.01
C PHE A 182 -19.77 -41.56 -10.29
N GLN A 183 -19.87 -42.85 -10.00
CA GLN A 183 -20.94 -43.36 -9.14
C GLN A 183 -20.45 -43.46 -7.69
N VAL A 184 -21.09 -42.72 -6.79
CA VAL A 184 -20.76 -42.70 -5.36
C VAL A 184 -22.03 -42.98 -4.57
N ASN A 185 -22.05 -44.12 -3.85
CA ASN A 185 -23.20 -44.55 -3.05
C ASN A 185 -24.55 -44.56 -3.80
N GLY A 186 -24.51 -44.87 -5.10
CA GLY A 186 -25.71 -44.92 -5.95
C GLY A 186 -26.07 -43.61 -6.65
N GLU A 187 -25.38 -42.50 -6.36
CA GLU A 187 -25.55 -41.22 -7.04
C GLU A 187 -24.48 -41.03 -8.13
N ILE A 188 -24.85 -40.43 -9.27
CA ILE A 188 -23.97 -40.19 -10.41
C ILE A 188 -23.56 -38.72 -10.46
N PHE A 189 -22.24 -38.48 -10.48
CA PHE A 189 -21.63 -37.17 -10.56
C PHE A 189 -20.89 -37.01 -11.89
N ALA A 190 -21.43 -36.17 -12.78
CA ALA A 190 -20.74 -35.78 -14.01
C ALA A 190 -19.61 -34.76 -13.70
N ALA A 191 -18.46 -34.93 -14.34
CA ALA A 191 -17.28 -34.11 -14.09
C ALA A 191 -16.39 -33.97 -15.35
N HIS A 192 -15.28 -33.25 -15.21
CA HIS A 192 -14.34 -32.94 -16.28
C HIS A 192 -12.98 -33.59 -16.01
N ARG A 193 -12.57 -34.55 -16.85
CA ARG A 193 -11.32 -35.32 -16.69
C ARG A 193 -10.10 -34.42 -16.61
N LEU A 194 -10.05 -33.36 -17.43
CA LEU A 194 -8.93 -32.40 -17.43
C LEU A 194 -8.82 -31.65 -16.11
N VAL A 195 -9.94 -31.22 -15.52
CA VAL A 195 -9.95 -30.50 -14.24
C VAL A 195 -9.52 -31.45 -13.12
N LEU A 196 -10.05 -32.67 -13.09
CA LEU A 196 -9.68 -33.70 -12.10
C LEU A 196 -8.20 -34.09 -12.20
N GLY A 197 -7.70 -34.35 -13.41
CA GLY A 197 -6.31 -34.70 -13.66
C GLY A 197 -5.33 -33.54 -13.41
N ALA A 198 -5.77 -32.29 -13.50
CA ALA A 198 -4.97 -31.13 -13.13
C ALA A 198 -4.91 -30.93 -11.60
N ARG A 199 -5.95 -31.33 -10.86
CA ARG A 199 -6.12 -31.03 -9.43
C ARG A 199 -5.87 -32.21 -8.49
N SER A 200 -5.73 -33.43 -9.01
CA SER A 200 -5.48 -34.64 -8.23
C SER A 200 -4.52 -35.57 -8.96
N SER A 201 -3.39 -35.88 -8.32
CA SER A 201 -2.42 -36.86 -8.85
C SER A 201 -3.03 -38.26 -8.98
N VAL A 202 -3.95 -38.62 -8.09
CA VAL A 202 -4.68 -39.89 -8.13
C VAL A 202 -5.57 -39.94 -9.36
N PHE A 203 -6.42 -38.94 -9.58
CA PHE A 203 -7.27 -38.91 -10.78
C PHE A 203 -6.46 -38.76 -12.05
N ARG A 204 -5.32 -38.07 -12.02
CA ARG A 204 -4.42 -37.99 -13.17
C ARG A 204 -3.88 -39.36 -13.55
N ALA A 205 -3.42 -40.14 -12.58
CA ALA A 205 -2.91 -41.48 -12.81
C ALA A 205 -4.03 -42.45 -13.24
N GLU A 206 -5.20 -42.36 -12.64
CA GLU A 206 -6.34 -43.22 -12.99
C GLU A 206 -6.87 -42.93 -14.41
N LEU A 207 -7.03 -41.65 -14.77
CA LEU A 207 -7.64 -41.25 -16.03
C LEU A 207 -6.69 -41.22 -17.24
N TYR A 208 -5.39 -41.08 -16.99
CA TYR A 208 -4.36 -40.87 -18.03
C TYR A 208 -3.09 -41.71 -17.83
N GLY A 209 -3.01 -42.52 -16.78
CA GLY A 209 -1.91 -43.46 -16.60
C GLY A 209 -2.03 -44.68 -17.52
N PRO A 210 -0.95 -45.48 -17.64
CA PRO A 210 -0.97 -46.71 -18.41
C PRO A 210 -1.95 -47.71 -17.79
N MET A 211 -3.11 -47.91 -18.42
CA MET A 211 -4.14 -48.86 -17.98
C MET A 211 -3.59 -50.30 -18.01
N LYS A 212 -3.78 -51.08 -16.94
CA LYS A 212 -3.74 -52.55 -17.03
C LYS A 212 -5.08 -53.03 -17.56
N GLU A 213 -5.19 -53.25 -18.87
CA GLU A 213 -6.35 -53.95 -19.44
C GLU A 213 -6.47 -55.37 -18.85
N GLY A 214 -7.63 -55.67 -18.28
CA GLY A 214 -7.99 -57.01 -17.81
C GLY A 214 -8.15 -57.97 -18.99
N THR A 215 -7.46 -59.09 -18.92
CA THR A 215 -7.49 -60.18 -19.90
C THR A 215 -8.87 -60.84 -19.93
N ALA A 216 -9.55 -60.82 -21.08
CA ALA A 216 -10.70 -61.67 -21.35
C ALA A 216 -10.26 -63.15 -21.41
N LYS A 217 -10.80 -63.98 -20.51
CA LYS A 217 -10.65 -65.45 -20.57
C LYS A 217 -11.39 -66.00 -21.78
N LYS A 218 -10.65 -66.62 -22.71
CA LYS A 218 -11.21 -67.55 -23.72
C LYS A 218 -11.83 -68.75 -22.99
N HIS A 219 -13.13 -68.96 -23.15
CA HIS A 219 -13.75 -70.26 -22.93
C HIS A 219 -13.70 -71.02 -24.26
N GLY A 220 -12.87 -72.05 -24.33
CA GLY A 220 -12.99 -73.09 -25.33
C GLY A 220 -13.96 -74.16 -24.84
N THR A 221 -14.88 -74.57 -25.71
CA THR A 221 -15.59 -75.85 -25.58
C THR A 221 -15.41 -76.59 -26.89
N SER A 222 -14.70 -77.70 -26.78
CA SER A 222 -14.58 -78.75 -27.78
C SER A 222 -15.92 -79.48 -27.93
N GLY A 223 -16.25 -79.85 -29.17
CA GLY A 223 -17.27 -80.81 -29.56
C GLY A 223 -17.03 -81.16 -31.02
#